data_AF-H3AGM5-F1
#
_entry.id   AF-H3AGM5-F1
#
_cell.length_a   1.000
_cell.length_b   1.000
_cell.length_c   1.000
_cell.angle_alpha   90.00
_cell.angle_beta   90.00
_cell.angle_gamma   90.00
#
_symmetry.space_group_name_H-M   'P 1'
#
loop_
_entity.id
_entity.type
_entity.pdbx_description
1 polymer ?
#
loop_
_entity_poly.entity_id
_entity_poly.type
_entity_poly.pdbx_seq_one_letter_code
_entity_poly.pdbx_strand_id
1 'polypeptide(L)'
;LLVTEAGFGADIGMEKFYNIKCRTSGLRPSAVVLVATIRALKMHGGGPNVTAGAPLPKEYIEEGGENLNLVAAGCCNLQKQIQIAQLFGVPVVVAVNVFRTDTRPEVDLVCQMAKNSGAVDAVPCTHWATGGKGAVELALAVREATNHKSNFRFLYDSELPLVEKIRTIAQQIYGAQDIELSQEAQTKIDLYSSQGFGNLPICMAKTHLSLSHQPDRKGVPTGFILPIRDVRASIGAGFIYPLVG
;
A
#
# COMPACT_ATOMS: atom_id res chain seq x y z
N LEU A 1 -8.17 -3.31 21.94
CA LEU A 1 -7.60 -3.07 20.60
C LEU A 1 -8.40 -3.90 19.60
N LEU A 2 -8.90 -3.29 18.53
CA LEU A 2 -9.53 -3.99 17.41
C LEU A 2 -8.50 -4.05 16.27
N VAL A 3 -8.21 -5.25 15.77
CA VAL A 3 -7.31 -5.45 14.63
C VAL A 3 -8.16 -5.88 13.43
N THR A 4 -7.93 -5.25 12.29
CA THR A 4 -8.57 -5.55 11.00
C THR A 4 -7.55 -5.28 9.90
N GLU A 5 -7.79 -5.85 8.72
CA GLU A 5 -6.92 -5.66 7.56
C GLU A 5 -7.71 -5.19 6.33
N ALA A 6 -6.98 -4.88 5.27
CA ALA A 6 -7.50 -4.63 3.94
C ALA A 6 -6.65 -5.42 2.93
N GLY A 7 -7.27 -5.93 1.87
CA GLY A 7 -6.57 -6.71 0.85
C GLY A 7 -5.62 -5.88 0.00
N PHE A 8 -4.56 -6.52 -0.51
CA PHE A 8 -3.46 -5.90 -1.28
C PHE A 8 -2.59 -4.92 -0.46
N GLY A 9 -1.74 -4.14 -1.14
CA GLY A 9 -0.84 -3.16 -0.53
C GLY A 9 -1.55 -1.91 -0.02
N ALA A 10 -0.81 -1.02 0.64
CA ALA A 10 -1.36 0.19 1.23
C ALA A 10 -1.87 1.18 0.14
N ASP A 11 -1.32 1.08 -1.07
CA ASP A 11 -1.74 1.82 -2.26
C ASP A 11 -3.15 1.46 -2.76
N ILE A 12 -3.67 0.28 -2.40
CA ILE A 12 -5.03 -0.15 -2.79
C ILE A 12 -5.89 -0.40 -1.57
N GLY A 13 -5.50 -1.35 -0.71
CA GLY A 13 -6.30 -1.80 0.41
C GLY A 13 -6.50 -0.72 1.46
N MET A 14 -5.40 -0.17 1.95
CA MET A 14 -5.43 0.86 2.98
C MET A 14 -6.05 2.16 2.46
N GLU A 15 -5.70 2.60 1.24
CA GLU A 15 -6.31 3.75 0.57
C GLU A 15 -7.85 3.64 0.56
N LYS A 16 -8.39 2.51 0.10
CA LYS A 16 -9.84 2.25 0.10
C LYS A 16 -10.43 2.12 1.50
N PHE A 17 -9.71 1.46 2.41
CA PHE A 17 -10.14 1.34 3.81
C PHE A 17 -10.32 2.73 4.44
N TYR A 18 -9.43 3.67 4.14
CA TYR A 18 -9.52 5.05 4.65
C TYR A 18 -10.54 5.88 3.87
N ASN A 19 -10.41 6.01 2.55
CA ASN A 19 -11.26 6.93 1.78
C ASN A 19 -12.70 6.44 1.57
N ILE A 20 -12.99 5.14 1.75
CA ILE A 20 -14.33 4.57 1.60
C ILE A 20 -14.87 4.07 2.95
N LYS A 21 -14.23 3.07 3.57
CA LYS A 21 -14.78 2.42 4.78
C LYS A 21 -14.79 3.38 5.98
N CYS A 22 -13.67 4.04 6.28
CA CYS A 22 -13.59 5.00 7.38
C CYS A 22 -14.45 6.23 7.11
N ARG A 23 -14.47 6.72 5.87
CA ARG A 23 -15.35 7.83 5.46
C ARG A 23 -16.83 7.52 5.69
N THR A 24 -17.27 6.33 5.31
CA THR A 24 -18.69 5.92 5.43
C THR A 24 -19.08 5.59 6.87
N SER A 25 -18.19 4.95 7.63
CA SER A 25 -18.48 4.51 9.00
C SER A 25 -18.19 5.55 10.08
N GLY A 26 -17.43 6.61 9.76
CA GLY A 26 -16.93 7.57 10.75
C GLY A 26 -15.79 7.03 11.64
N LEU A 27 -15.36 5.79 11.44
CA LEU A 27 -14.26 5.19 12.20
C LEU A 27 -12.93 5.87 11.87
N ARG A 28 -12.08 6.07 12.88
CA ARG A 28 -10.78 6.71 12.73
C ARG A 28 -9.67 5.77 13.23
N PRO A 29 -8.75 5.33 12.35
CA PRO A 29 -7.63 4.47 12.73
C PRO A 29 -6.67 5.16 13.71
N SER A 30 -6.24 4.44 14.75
CA SER A 30 -5.26 4.92 15.73
C SER A 30 -3.81 4.64 15.33
N ALA A 31 -3.58 3.54 14.60
CA ALA A 31 -2.27 3.15 14.08
C ALA A 31 -2.48 2.24 12.87
N VAL A 32 -1.44 2.05 12.05
CA VAL A 32 -1.40 1.08 10.96
C VAL A 32 -0.16 0.21 11.06
N VAL A 33 -0.32 -1.08 10.77
CA VAL A 33 0.78 -2.02 10.62
C VAL A 33 1.00 -2.28 9.13
N LEU A 34 2.19 -1.98 8.63
CA LEU A 34 2.61 -2.38 7.29
C LEU A 34 3.46 -3.65 7.37
N VAL A 35 3.02 -4.72 6.72
CA VAL A 35 3.71 -6.00 6.73
C VAL A 35 4.67 -6.08 5.54
N ALA A 36 5.91 -6.49 5.79
CA ALA A 36 6.93 -6.71 4.76
C ALA A 36 7.66 -8.04 4.97
N THR A 37 8.30 -8.55 3.92
CA THR A 37 9.18 -9.73 3.96
C THR A 37 10.45 -9.43 3.18
N ILE A 38 11.57 -10.04 3.58
CA ILE A 38 12.85 -9.86 2.89
C ILE A 38 12.76 -10.25 1.42
N ARG A 39 12.14 -11.40 1.13
CA ARG A 39 11.94 -11.89 -0.25
C ARG A 39 11.15 -10.91 -1.11
N ALA A 40 10.06 -10.34 -0.59
CA ALA A 40 9.27 -9.35 -1.35
C ALA A 40 10.12 -8.10 -1.66
N LEU A 41 10.90 -7.62 -0.68
CA LEU A 41 11.77 -6.48 -0.88
C LEU A 41 12.86 -6.77 -1.90
N LYS A 42 13.53 -7.92 -1.83
CA LYS A 42 14.50 -8.34 -2.87
C LYS A 42 13.87 -8.35 -4.28
N MET A 43 12.64 -8.86 -4.43
CA MET A 43 11.91 -8.79 -5.71
C MET A 43 11.64 -7.34 -6.14
N HIS A 44 11.29 -6.45 -5.21
CA HIS A 44 11.17 -5.03 -5.51
C HIS A 44 12.51 -4.35 -5.86
N GLY A 45 13.63 -4.90 -5.39
CA GLY A 45 14.98 -4.44 -5.68
C GLY A 45 15.61 -4.99 -6.96
N GLY A 46 14.84 -5.72 -7.79
CA GLY A 46 15.30 -6.29 -9.05
C GLY A 46 15.65 -7.78 -8.99
N GLY A 47 15.36 -8.46 -7.88
CA GLY A 47 15.46 -9.91 -7.79
C GLY A 47 14.47 -10.62 -8.72
N PRO A 48 14.71 -11.89 -9.09
CA PRO A 48 13.86 -12.61 -10.03
C PRO A 48 12.41 -12.76 -9.53
N ASN A 49 11.45 -12.80 -10.45
CA ASN A 49 10.04 -12.95 -10.09
C ASN A 49 9.78 -14.25 -9.31
N VAL A 50 8.94 -14.15 -8.28
CA VAL A 50 8.49 -15.29 -7.48
C VAL A 50 7.07 -15.65 -7.90
N THR A 51 6.91 -16.84 -8.49
CA THR A 51 5.60 -17.37 -8.92
C THR A 51 5.10 -18.39 -7.90
N ALA A 52 3.85 -18.26 -7.48
CA ALA A 52 3.24 -19.21 -6.55
C ALA A 52 3.27 -20.64 -7.13
N GLY A 53 3.74 -21.60 -6.33
CA GLY A 53 3.86 -23.00 -6.73
C GLY A 53 5.12 -23.35 -7.54
N ALA A 54 5.92 -22.37 -7.97
CA ALA A 54 7.21 -22.61 -8.59
C ALA A 54 8.33 -22.72 -7.53
N PRO A 55 9.40 -23.49 -7.79
CA PRO A 55 10.62 -23.43 -6.98
C PRO A 55 11.13 -21.99 -6.88
N LEU A 56 11.59 -21.59 -5.70
CA LEU A 56 12.14 -20.26 -5.53
C LEU A 56 13.47 -20.14 -6.30
N PRO A 57 13.76 -18.96 -6.89
CA PRO A 57 15.09 -18.65 -7.40
C PRO A 57 16.17 -18.74 -6.32
N LYS A 58 17.42 -19.03 -6.72
CA LYS A 58 18.54 -19.28 -5.80
C LYS A 58 18.85 -18.09 -4.89
N GLU A 59 18.60 -16.89 -5.40
CA GLU A 59 18.70 -15.59 -4.70
C GLU A 59 17.82 -15.51 -3.44
N TYR A 60 16.92 -16.47 -3.23
CA TYR A 60 15.99 -16.51 -2.10
C TYR A 60 16.14 -17.73 -1.17
N ILE A 61 17.01 -18.71 -1.46
CA ILE A 61 16.99 -20.01 -0.74
C ILE A 61 18.29 -20.40 -0.04
N GLU A 62 19.46 -20.19 -0.63
CA GLU A 62 20.71 -20.85 -0.19
C GLU A 62 21.55 -20.03 0.82
N GLU A 63 22.56 -20.65 1.44
CA GLU A 63 23.72 -19.94 1.99
C GLU A 63 24.33 -19.07 0.86
N GLY A 64 24.30 -17.74 1.02
CA GLY A 64 24.61 -16.79 -0.06
C GLY A 64 23.37 -16.13 -0.70
N GLY A 65 22.16 -16.51 -0.29
CA GLY A 65 20.92 -15.80 -0.58
C GLY A 65 20.79 -14.48 0.18
N GLU A 66 21.67 -14.21 1.15
CA GLU A 66 21.82 -12.87 1.69
C GLU A 66 22.21 -11.90 0.58
N ASN A 67 21.41 -10.87 0.39
CA ASN A 67 21.65 -9.82 -0.58
C ASN A 67 21.13 -8.50 -0.07
N LEU A 68 21.94 -7.86 0.78
CA LEU A 68 21.66 -6.53 1.33
C LEU A 68 21.45 -5.47 0.23
N ASN A 69 22.09 -5.63 -0.94
CA ASN A 69 21.91 -4.69 -2.06
C ASN A 69 20.49 -4.78 -2.64
N LEU A 70 19.99 -5.99 -2.91
CA LEU A 70 18.61 -6.18 -3.38
C LEU A 70 17.59 -5.74 -2.33
N VAL A 71 17.84 -6.03 -1.05
CA VAL A 71 16.98 -5.58 0.06
C VAL A 71 16.94 -4.06 0.12
N ALA A 72 18.10 -3.39 0.14
CA ALA A 72 18.21 -1.94 0.18
C ALA A 72 17.53 -1.28 -1.04
N ALA A 73 17.77 -1.81 -2.24
CA ALA A 73 17.14 -1.32 -3.47
C ALA A 73 15.60 -1.48 -3.40
N GLY A 74 15.12 -2.60 -2.85
CA GLY A 74 13.70 -2.90 -2.70
C GLY A 74 12.98 -2.08 -1.64
N CYS A 75 13.69 -1.62 -0.61
CA CYS A 75 13.15 -0.78 0.45
C CYS A 75 12.57 0.55 -0.07
N CYS A 76 12.87 0.98 -1.30
CA CYS A 76 12.17 2.10 -1.93
C CYS A 76 10.64 1.87 -1.97
N ASN A 77 10.19 0.63 -2.21
CA ASN A 77 8.77 0.32 -2.21
C ASN A 77 8.17 0.43 -0.80
N LEU A 78 8.84 -0.13 0.21
CA LEU A 78 8.41 -0.01 1.61
C LEU A 78 8.35 1.44 2.06
N GLN A 79 9.37 2.24 1.72
CA GLN A 79 9.40 3.67 1.98
C GLN A 79 8.18 4.36 1.37
N LYS A 80 7.84 4.06 0.11
CA LYS A 80 6.65 4.64 -0.53
C LYS A 80 5.35 4.22 0.18
N GLN A 81 5.23 2.96 0.63
CA GLN A 81 4.06 2.50 1.39
C GLN A 81 3.94 3.21 2.76
N ILE A 82 5.06 3.46 3.43
CA ILE A 82 5.11 4.27 4.67
C ILE A 82 4.67 5.71 4.39
N GLN A 83 5.19 6.34 3.33
CA GLN A 83 4.79 7.68 2.91
C GLN A 83 3.30 7.76 2.61
N ILE A 84 2.74 6.76 1.91
CA ILE A 84 1.30 6.69 1.65
C ILE A 84 0.51 6.70 2.95
N ALA A 85 0.89 5.89 3.95
CA ALA A 85 0.22 5.88 5.24
C ALA A 85 0.33 7.23 5.98
N GLN A 86 1.49 7.89 5.88
CA GLN A 86 1.71 9.21 6.48
C GLN A 86 0.87 10.32 5.83
N LEU A 87 0.49 10.21 4.55
CA LEU A 87 -0.45 11.17 3.92
C LEU A 87 -1.77 11.26 4.70
N PHE A 88 -2.23 10.13 5.23
CA PHE A 88 -3.44 10.04 6.05
C PHE A 88 -3.22 10.44 7.51
N GLY A 89 -1.99 10.72 7.96
CA GLY A 89 -1.69 11.18 9.32
C GLY A 89 -1.82 10.10 10.40
N VAL A 90 -1.66 8.82 10.02
CA VAL A 90 -1.76 7.68 10.95
C VAL A 90 -0.35 7.19 11.33
N PRO A 91 -0.06 6.94 12.62
CA PRO A 91 1.20 6.31 13.06
C PRO A 91 1.45 4.95 12.40
N VAL A 92 2.66 4.73 11.88
CA VAL A 92 3.01 3.54 11.09
C VAL A 92 3.99 2.66 11.86
N VAL A 93 3.61 1.41 12.10
CA VAL A 93 4.52 0.35 12.57
C VAL A 93 4.79 -0.61 11.43
N VAL A 94 6.05 -0.98 11.21
CA VAL A 94 6.41 -2.01 10.22
C VAL A 94 6.61 -3.35 10.90
N ALA A 95 5.92 -4.38 10.41
CA ALA A 95 6.11 -5.77 10.82
C ALA A 95 6.93 -6.50 9.74
N VAL A 96 8.17 -6.87 10.05
CA VAL A 96 9.00 -7.67 9.15
C VAL A 96 8.78 -9.13 9.47
N ASN A 97 7.97 -9.82 8.64
CA ASN A 97 7.72 -11.25 8.79
C ASN A 97 8.96 -12.04 8.38
N VAL A 98 9.59 -12.70 9.35
CA VAL A 98 10.87 -13.40 9.19
C VAL A 98 10.63 -14.83 8.72
N PHE A 99 11.27 -15.21 7.63
CA PHE A 99 11.33 -16.57 7.11
C PHE A 99 12.65 -17.26 7.48
N ARG A 100 12.68 -18.58 7.37
CA ARG A 100 13.86 -19.40 7.71
C ARG A 100 15.12 -19.02 6.92
N THR A 101 14.95 -18.54 5.70
CA THR A 101 16.03 -18.15 4.78
C THR A 101 16.50 -16.71 4.99
N ASP A 102 15.79 -15.92 5.80
CA ASP A 102 16.12 -14.52 6.02
C ASP A 102 17.28 -14.41 7.02
N THR A 103 18.28 -13.60 6.71
CA THR A 103 19.40 -13.39 7.63
C THR A 103 19.16 -12.24 8.59
N ARG A 104 19.83 -12.26 9.74
CA ARG A 104 19.72 -11.18 10.73
C ARG A 104 20.14 -9.81 10.15
N PRO A 105 21.24 -9.67 9.38
CA PRO A 105 21.59 -8.42 8.72
C PRO A 105 20.51 -7.87 7.80
N GLU A 106 19.83 -8.72 7.02
CA GLU A 106 18.74 -8.27 6.13
C GLU A 106 17.54 -7.74 6.91
N VAL A 107 17.14 -8.46 7.96
CA VAL A 107 16.04 -8.07 8.84
C VAL A 107 16.34 -6.75 9.54
N ASP A 108 17.55 -6.60 10.08
CA ASP A 108 17.99 -5.38 10.75
C ASP A 108 18.05 -4.19 9.79
N LEU A 109 18.54 -4.39 8.56
CA LEU A 109 18.57 -3.38 7.51
C LEU A 109 17.15 -2.88 7.17
N VAL A 110 16.19 -3.78 7.00
CA VAL A 110 14.79 -3.39 6.70
C VAL A 110 14.19 -2.61 7.86
N CYS A 111 14.40 -3.06 9.10
CA CYS A 111 13.90 -2.34 10.28
C CYS A 111 14.51 -0.93 10.37
N GLN A 112 15.80 -0.79 10.12
CA GLN A 112 16.49 0.49 10.10
C GLN A 112 15.95 1.41 9.00
N MET A 113 15.82 0.92 7.77
CA MET A 113 15.30 1.71 6.64
C MET A 113 13.84 2.13 6.83
N ALA A 114 13.02 1.26 7.43
CA ALA A 114 11.64 1.59 7.78
C ALA A 114 11.56 2.75 8.78
N LYS A 115 12.35 2.72 9.85
CA LYS A 115 12.44 3.80 10.85
C LYS A 115 12.96 5.10 10.23
N ASN A 116 14.01 5.02 9.41
CA ASN A 116 14.54 6.17 8.67
C ASN A 116 13.53 6.77 7.68
N SER A 117 12.57 5.96 7.21
CA SER A 117 11.46 6.40 6.35
C SER A 117 10.28 6.99 7.13
N GLY A 118 10.38 7.06 8.46
CA GLY A 118 9.39 7.67 9.34
C GLY A 118 8.32 6.71 9.87
N ALA A 119 8.57 5.40 9.86
CA ALA A 119 7.82 4.48 10.71
C ALA A 119 8.15 4.77 12.18
N VAL A 120 7.15 4.77 13.06
CA VAL A 120 7.37 4.99 14.50
C VAL A 120 8.14 3.84 15.13
N ASP A 121 7.93 2.63 14.61
CA ASP A 121 8.73 1.46 14.94
C ASP A 121 8.74 0.45 13.79
N ALA A 122 9.70 -0.45 13.80
CA ALA A 122 9.82 -1.55 12.86
C ALA A 122 10.40 -2.77 13.60
N VAL A 123 9.68 -3.88 13.58
CA VAL A 123 10.00 -5.05 14.40
C VAL A 123 9.98 -6.36 13.60
N PRO A 124 10.93 -7.27 13.87
CA PRO A 124 10.89 -8.62 13.32
C PRO A 124 9.77 -9.44 13.98
N CYS A 125 9.10 -10.23 13.17
CA CYS A 125 7.93 -11.02 13.55
C CYS A 125 8.12 -12.49 13.17
N THR A 126 7.98 -13.39 14.14
CA THR A 126 8.18 -14.85 13.98
C THR A 126 6.93 -15.66 14.35
N HIS A 127 5.77 -15.02 14.37
CA HIS A 127 4.51 -15.61 14.83
C HIS A 127 4.01 -16.77 13.97
N TRP A 128 4.44 -16.86 12.71
CA TRP A 128 4.16 -18.05 11.88
C TRP A 128 4.76 -19.33 12.50
N ALA A 129 5.97 -19.25 13.05
CA ALA A 129 6.66 -20.39 13.65
C ALA A 129 6.38 -20.55 15.16
N THR A 130 6.12 -19.45 15.88
CA THR A 130 6.07 -19.43 17.35
C THR A 130 4.72 -18.97 17.93
N GLY A 131 3.70 -18.83 17.07
CA GLY A 131 2.38 -18.35 17.47
C GLY A 131 2.42 -16.92 18.02
N GLY A 132 1.47 -16.58 18.90
CA GLY A 132 1.36 -15.23 19.47
C GLY A 132 2.63 -14.71 20.16
N LYS A 133 3.49 -15.61 20.68
CA LYS A 133 4.77 -15.23 21.31
C LYS A 133 5.71 -14.51 20.33
N GLY A 134 5.69 -14.90 19.05
CA GLY A 134 6.51 -14.28 18.00
C GLY A 134 5.99 -12.93 17.50
N ALA A 135 4.93 -12.39 18.09
CA ALA A 135 4.38 -11.07 17.78
C ALA A 135 4.22 -10.17 19.03
N VAL A 136 4.83 -10.54 20.16
CA VAL A 136 4.75 -9.74 21.41
C VAL A 136 5.33 -8.34 21.19
N GLU A 137 6.52 -8.26 20.59
CA GLU A 137 7.15 -6.96 20.28
C GLU A 137 6.31 -6.11 19.33
N LEU A 138 5.67 -6.73 18.33
CA LEU A 138 4.73 -6.04 17.46
C LEU A 138 3.52 -5.51 18.24
N ALA A 139 2.96 -6.31 19.15
CA ALA A 139 1.83 -5.88 19.97
C ALA A 139 2.20 -4.71 20.89
N LEU A 140 3.41 -4.71 21.45
CA LEU A 140 3.94 -3.59 22.26
C LEU A 140 4.16 -2.34 21.42
N ALA A 141 4.80 -2.47 20.26
CA ALA A 141 5.02 -1.38 19.31
C ALA A 141 3.70 -0.76 18.82
N VAL A 142 2.70 -1.58 18.50
CA VAL A 142 1.36 -1.11 18.11
C VAL A 142 0.67 -0.41 19.27
N ARG A 143 0.72 -0.96 20.49
CA ARG A 143 0.14 -0.30 21.68
C ARG A 143 0.77 1.08 21.88
N GLU A 144 2.09 1.20 21.75
CA GLU A 144 2.77 2.49 21.88
C GLU A 144 2.39 3.44 20.74
N ALA A 145 2.34 2.95 19.50
CA ALA A 145 1.88 3.73 18.35
C ALA A 145 0.46 4.31 18.57
N THR A 146 -0.43 3.57 19.24
CA THR A 146 -1.78 4.06 19.56
C THR A 146 -1.84 5.11 20.68
N ASN A 147 -0.78 5.28 21.47
CA ASN A 147 -0.69 6.35 22.46
C ASN A 147 -0.40 7.71 21.80
N HIS A 148 0.19 7.70 20.60
CA HIS A 148 0.35 8.92 19.81
C HIS A 148 -1.00 9.37 19.24
N LYS A 149 -1.26 10.68 19.28
CA LYS A 149 -2.47 11.24 18.68
C LYS A 149 -2.47 11.02 17.16
N SER A 150 -3.39 10.19 16.68
CA SER A 150 -3.66 10.06 15.25
C SER A 150 -4.27 11.36 14.71
N ASN A 151 -3.64 11.93 13.69
CA ASN A 151 -4.14 13.12 12.96
C ASN A 151 -4.85 12.68 11.68
N PHE A 152 -5.66 11.62 11.78
CA PHE A 152 -6.29 10.98 10.64
C PHE A 152 -7.08 11.97 9.79
N ARG A 153 -6.72 12.05 8.51
CA ARG A 153 -7.37 12.83 7.46
C ARG A 153 -7.57 12.00 6.21
N PHE A 154 -8.59 12.32 5.43
CA PHE A 154 -8.78 11.72 4.11
C PHE A 154 -7.83 12.32 3.09
N LEU A 155 -7.59 11.60 2.00
CA LEU A 155 -6.66 12.01 0.94
C LEU A 155 -7.16 13.23 0.14
N TYR A 156 -8.48 13.32 -0.03
CA TYR A 156 -9.15 14.36 -0.81
C TYR A 156 -10.50 14.73 -0.19
N ASP A 157 -11.02 15.91 -0.53
CA ASP A 157 -12.37 16.34 -0.15
C ASP A 157 -13.44 15.57 -0.94
N SER A 158 -14.58 15.29 -0.31
CA SER A 158 -15.75 14.71 -0.99
C SER A 158 -16.30 15.62 -2.09
N GLU A 159 -16.17 16.93 -1.98
CA GLU A 159 -16.69 17.88 -2.97
C GLU A 159 -15.77 18.06 -4.18
N LEU A 160 -14.57 17.48 -4.12
CA LEU A 160 -13.62 17.53 -5.23
C LEU A 160 -14.23 16.84 -6.48
N PRO A 161 -14.07 17.40 -7.69
CA PRO A 161 -14.58 16.76 -8.92
C PRO A 161 -14.03 15.33 -9.08
N LEU A 162 -14.83 14.43 -9.65
CA LEU A 162 -14.45 13.00 -9.80
C LEU A 162 -13.10 12.84 -10.50
N VAL A 163 -12.84 13.58 -11.58
CA VAL A 163 -11.55 13.57 -12.30
C VAL A 163 -10.39 13.92 -11.36
N GLU A 164 -10.55 14.97 -10.56
CA GLU A 164 -9.52 15.44 -9.63
C GLU A 164 -9.29 14.46 -8.46
N LYS A 165 -10.34 13.77 -7.99
CA LYS A 165 -10.19 12.68 -7.02
C LYS A 165 -9.34 11.54 -7.58
N ILE A 166 -9.63 11.12 -8.82
CA ILE A 166 -8.87 10.08 -9.53
C ILE A 166 -7.41 10.51 -9.71
N ARG A 167 -7.18 11.74 -10.17
CA ARG A 167 -5.85 12.32 -10.35
C ARG A 167 -5.09 12.41 -9.03
N THR A 168 -5.76 12.82 -7.96
CA THR A 168 -5.15 12.91 -6.61
C THR A 168 -4.64 11.55 -6.15
N ILE A 169 -5.43 10.48 -6.31
CA ILE A 169 -4.98 9.12 -5.99
C ILE A 169 -3.79 8.75 -6.89
N ALA A 170 -3.90 8.98 -8.20
CA ALA A 170 -2.85 8.62 -9.15
C ALA A 170 -1.50 9.29 -8.81
N GLN A 171 -1.50 10.58 -8.51
CA GLN A 171 -0.28 11.33 -8.25
C GLN A 171 0.26 11.07 -6.84
N GLN A 172 -0.57 11.20 -5.81
CA GLN A 172 -0.08 11.12 -4.42
C GLN A 172 0.20 9.67 -3.98
N ILE A 173 -0.69 8.74 -4.33
CA ILE A 173 -0.57 7.34 -3.93
C ILE A 173 0.36 6.59 -4.88
N TYR A 174 0.09 6.62 -6.19
CA TYR A 174 0.84 5.81 -7.15
C TYR A 174 2.12 6.46 -7.66
N GLY A 175 2.27 7.78 -7.54
CA GLY A 175 3.40 8.50 -8.13
C GLY A 175 3.29 8.62 -9.66
N ALA A 176 2.08 8.52 -10.21
CA ALA A 176 1.84 8.81 -11.61
C ALA A 176 2.12 10.29 -11.91
N GLN A 177 2.55 10.60 -13.13
CA GLN A 177 2.72 11.97 -13.58
C GLN A 177 1.34 12.64 -13.79
N ASP A 178 0.43 11.94 -14.46
CA ASP A 178 -0.97 12.36 -14.64
C ASP A 178 -1.85 11.14 -14.96
N ILE A 179 -3.11 11.38 -15.24
CA ILE A 179 -4.09 10.42 -15.74
C ILE A 179 -4.43 10.70 -17.20
N GLU A 180 -4.77 9.66 -17.95
CA GLU A 180 -5.33 9.77 -19.29
C GLU A 180 -6.74 9.18 -19.27
N LEU A 181 -7.75 9.98 -19.55
CA LEU A 181 -9.14 9.52 -19.61
C LEU A 181 -9.48 9.11 -21.04
N SER A 182 -10.06 7.92 -21.22
CA SER A 182 -10.73 7.60 -22.47
C SER A 182 -11.97 8.47 -22.67
N GLN A 183 -12.43 8.61 -23.92
CA GLN A 183 -13.69 9.30 -24.20
C GLN A 183 -14.87 8.67 -23.45
N GLU A 184 -14.90 7.34 -23.35
CA GLU A 184 -15.93 6.60 -22.60
C GLU A 184 -15.90 6.93 -21.11
N ALA A 185 -14.71 6.95 -20.51
CA ALA A 185 -14.52 7.31 -19.11
C ALA A 185 -15.00 8.75 -18.83
N GLN A 186 -14.62 9.71 -19.69
CA GLN A 186 -15.03 11.11 -19.54
C GLN A 186 -16.56 11.25 -19.60
N THR A 187 -17.21 10.68 -20.62
CA THR A 187 -18.67 10.74 -20.76
C THR A 187 -19.40 10.15 -19.55
N LYS A 188 -18.90 9.05 -18.98
CA LYS A 188 -19.51 8.45 -17.78
C LYS A 188 -19.26 9.30 -16.52
N ILE A 189 -18.09 9.90 -16.38
CA ILE A 189 -17.81 10.83 -15.27
C ILE A 189 -18.78 12.02 -15.30
N ASP A 190 -19.01 12.61 -16.48
CA ASP A 190 -19.94 13.73 -16.65
C ASP A 190 -21.38 13.30 -16.32
N LEU A 191 -21.78 12.11 -16.79
CA LEU A 191 -23.07 11.51 -16.47
C LEU A 191 -23.26 11.34 -14.96
N TYR A 192 -22.33 10.69 -14.26
CA TYR A 192 -22.46 10.47 -12.81
C TYR A 192 -22.45 11.79 -12.02
N SER A 193 -21.68 12.78 -12.48
CA SER A 193 -21.67 14.11 -11.85
C SER A 193 -23.03 14.81 -11.99
N SER A 194 -23.62 14.79 -13.19
CA SER A 194 -24.96 15.38 -13.43
C SER A 194 -26.09 14.65 -12.70
N GLN A 195 -25.92 13.36 -12.39
CA GLN A 195 -26.86 12.57 -11.59
C GLN A 195 -26.72 12.81 -10.07
N GLY A 196 -25.79 13.67 -9.63
CA GLY A 196 -25.55 13.97 -8.21
C GLY A 196 -24.63 12.97 -7.50
N PHE A 197 -23.97 12.07 -8.25
CA PHE A 197 -23.02 11.10 -7.69
C PHE A 197 -21.58 11.61 -7.66
N GLY A 198 -21.34 12.88 -7.99
CA GLY A 198 -20.02 13.51 -8.01
C GLY A 198 -19.28 13.49 -6.67
N ASN A 199 -20.03 13.43 -5.56
CA ASN A 199 -19.47 13.46 -4.21
C ASN A 199 -19.05 12.07 -3.69
N LEU A 200 -19.35 11.00 -4.42
CA LEU A 200 -18.95 9.65 -4.04
C LEU A 200 -17.41 9.50 -4.04
N PRO A 201 -16.86 8.66 -3.15
CA PRO A 201 -15.44 8.32 -3.16
C PRO A 201 -15.06 7.43 -4.35
N ILE A 202 -13.75 7.36 -4.61
CA ILE A 202 -13.18 6.60 -5.72
C ILE A 202 -12.62 5.26 -5.22
N CYS A 203 -12.89 4.18 -5.94
CA CYS A 203 -12.34 2.85 -5.73
C CYS A 203 -11.53 2.43 -6.96
N MET A 204 -10.22 2.71 -6.98
CA MET A 204 -9.37 2.39 -8.13
C MET A 204 -9.28 0.88 -8.37
N ALA A 205 -9.58 0.43 -9.59
CA ALA A 205 -9.41 -0.96 -10.01
C ALA A 205 -8.20 -1.08 -10.94
N LYS A 206 -7.06 -1.49 -10.37
CA LYS A 206 -5.78 -1.67 -11.06
C LYS A 206 -5.10 -2.97 -10.61
N THR A 207 -4.03 -3.38 -11.30
CA THR A 207 -3.16 -4.46 -10.81
C THR A 207 -2.60 -4.14 -9.43
N HIS A 208 -2.53 -5.14 -8.56
CA HIS A 208 -1.95 -5.01 -7.21
C HIS A 208 -0.44 -5.26 -7.16
N LEU A 209 0.18 -5.58 -8.31
CA LEU A 209 1.57 -6.05 -8.40
C LEU A 209 2.60 -4.93 -8.61
N SER A 210 2.13 -3.71 -8.86
CA SER A 210 2.94 -2.50 -9.09
C SER A 210 2.16 -1.29 -8.59
N LEU A 211 2.84 -0.20 -8.24
CA LEU A 211 2.19 1.10 -8.03
C LEU A 211 1.59 1.64 -9.35
N SER A 212 2.20 1.31 -10.49
CA SER A 212 1.69 1.67 -11.81
C SER A 212 0.56 0.73 -12.29
N HIS A 213 0.10 0.90 -13.52
CA HIS A 213 -0.84 -0.02 -14.17
C HIS A 213 -0.17 -1.27 -14.76
N GLN A 214 1.17 -1.32 -14.78
CA GLN A 214 1.94 -2.42 -15.39
C GLN A 214 2.51 -3.34 -14.30
N PRO A 215 2.11 -4.62 -14.21
CA PRO A 215 2.41 -5.51 -13.09
C PRO A 215 3.91 -5.80 -12.88
N ASP A 216 4.70 -5.72 -13.96
CA ASP A 216 6.14 -6.05 -13.94
C ASP A 216 7.01 -4.86 -13.50
N ARG A 217 6.46 -3.65 -13.42
CA ARG A 217 7.20 -2.47 -12.94
C ARG A 217 7.29 -2.47 -11.41
N LYS A 218 8.34 -3.10 -10.88
CA LYS A 218 8.64 -3.19 -9.45
C LYS A 218 9.24 -1.90 -8.87
N GLY A 219 9.55 -1.92 -7.57
CA GLY A 219 10.03 -0.73 -6.83
C GLY A 219 9.00 0.40 -6.77
N VAL A 220 9.43 1.61 -7.11
CA VAL A 220 8.62 2.83 -7.20
C VAL A 220 8.73 3.39 -8.63
N PRO A 221 7.91 2.91 -9.58
CA PRO A 221 7.93 3.42 -10.95
C PRO A 221 7.60 4.91 -10.99
N THR A 222 8.24 5.65 -11.89
CA THR A 222 8.02 7.08 -12.10
C THR A 222 7.71 7.38 -13.57
N GLY A 223 7.26 8.61 -13.85
CA GLY A 223 7.08 9.15 -15.22
C GLY A 223 6.02 8.43 -16.05
N PHE A 224 5.05 7.76 -15.41
CA PHE A 224 3.98 7.08 -16.11
C PHE A 224 2.68 7.87 -16.05
N ILE A 225 1.93 7.84 -17.15
CA ILE A 225 0.54 8.31 -17.20
C ILE A 225 -0.37 7.11 -16.88
N LEU A 226 -1.37 7.32 -16.03
CA LEU A 226 -2.29 6.27 -15.62
C LEU A 226 -3.51 6.24 -16.55
N PRO A 227 -3.68 5.21 -17.40
CA PRO A 227 -4.81 5.15 -18.32
C PRO A 227 -6.09 4.73 -17.58
N ILE A 228 -7.13 5.53 -17.72
CA ILE A 228 -8.47 5.24 -17.22
C ILE A 228 -9.35 4.87 -18.42
N ARG A 229 -9.61 3.57 -18.57
CA ARG A 229 -10.29 3.03 -19.75
C ARG A 229 -11.80 3.16 -19.68
N ASP A 230 -12.35 3.00 -18.48
CA ASP A 230 -13.79 3.07 -18.20
C ASP A 230 -13.99 3.50 -16.74
N VAL A 231 -15.19 3.99 -16.42
CA VAL A 231 -15.61 4.35 -15.06
C VAL A 231 -17.01 3.81 -14.80
N ARG A 232 -17.16 3.09 -13.69
CA ARG A 232 -18.43 2.49 -13.28
C ARG A 232 -18.86 2.98 -11.91
N ALA A 233 -20.15 2.91 -11.63
CA ALA A 233 -20.72 3.33 -10.37
C ALA A 233 -21.33 2.15 -9.61
N SER A 234 -20.97 2.00 -8.34
CA SER A 234 -21.58 1.06 -7.41
C SER A 234 -22.41 1.84 -6.41
N ILE A 235 -23.56 2.36 -6.84
CA ILE A 235 -24.38 3.29 -6.05
C ILE A 235 -24.82 2.70 -4.71
N GLY A 236 -25.28 1.44 -4.70
CA GLY A 236 -25.68 0.77 -3.45
C GLY A 236 -24.53 0.59 -2.46
N ALA A 237 -23.29 0.50 -2.94
CA ALA A 237 -22.10 0.44 -2.10
C ALA A 237 -21.50 1.84 -1.80
N GLY A 238 -21.96 2.88 -2.48
CA GLY A 238 -21.55 4.26 -2.27
C GLY A 238 -20.17 4.64 -2.81
N PHE A 239 -19.76 4.15 -3.99
CA PHE A 239 -18.51 4.59 -4.63
C PHE A 239 -18.52 4.51 -6.17
N ILE A 240 -17.61 5.25 -6.79
CA ILE A 240 -17.29 5.20 -8.23
C ILE A 240 -15.98 4.43 -8.40
N TYR A 241 -15.87 3.53 -9.37
CA TYR A 241 -14.67 2.72 -9.60
C TYR A 241 -14.14 2.87 -11.04
N PRO A 242 -13.02 3.59 -11.21
CA PRO A 242 -12.28 3.66 -12.47
C PRO A 242 -11.57 2.33 -12.75
N LEU A 243 -11.67 1.87 -14.00
CA LEU A 243 -10.97 0.70 -14.52
C LEU A 243 -9.65 1.15 -15.16
N VAL A 244 -8.54 0.69 -14.58
CA VAL A 244 -7.18 1.07 -14.94
C VAL A 244 -6.48 -0.09 -15.63
N GLY A 245 -5.97 0.17 -16.83
CA GLY A 245 -5.35 -0.85 -17.69
C GLY A 245 -6.30 -1.32 -18.77
#